data_AF-A0A519ETM7-F1
#
_entry.id   AF-A0A519ETM7-F1
#
_cell.length_a   1.000
_cell.length_b   1.000
_cell.length_c   1.000
_cell.angle_alpha   90.00
_cell.angle_beta   90.00
_cell.angle_gamma   90.00
#
_symmetry.space_group_name_H-M   'P 1'
#
loop_
_entity.id
_entity.type
_entity.pdbx_description
1 polymer ?
#
loop_
_entity_poly.entity_id
_entity_poly.type
_entity_poly.pdbx_seq_one_letter_code
_entity_poly.pdbx_strand_id
1 'polypeptide(L)' 'FQIVIMLKGWAKFMYEDQETLVAAGDCVHQRPGIRHYLFDYSPDMEYLEIVSPADFRSIDVEPVCAIPEPTPWK' A
#
# COMPACT_ATOMS: atom_id res chain seq x y z
N PHE A 1 -5.27 -11.12 -8.88
CA PHE A 1 -5.86 -10.33 -7.78
C PHE A 1 -4.77 -10.01 -6.79
N GLN A 2 -4.98 -9.00 -5.95
CA GLN A 2 -4.05 -8.63 -4.89
C GLN A 2 -4.85 -8.17 -3.68
N ILE A 3 -4.67 -8.83 -2.55
CA ILE A 3 -5.39 -8.57 -1.31
C ILE A 3 -4.38 -8.34 -0.21
N VAL A 4 -4.54 -7.26 0.55
CA VAL A 4 -3.74 -6.95 1.74
C VAL A 4 -4.65 -7.07 2.96
N ILE A 5 -4.24 -7.84 3.96
CA ILE A 5 -4.90 -7.95 5.25
C ILE A 5 -3.94 -7.43 6.31
N MET A 6 -4.31 -6.35 7.00
CA MET A 6 -3.45 -5.76 8.03
C MET A 6 -3.57 -6.56 9.33
N LEU A 7 -2.45 -7.09 9.83
CA LEU A 7 -2.40 -7.95 11.01
C LEU A 7 -2.03 -7.17 12.28
N LYS A 8 -1.13 -6.19 12.15
CA LYS A 8 -0.69 -5.30 13.24
C LYS A 8 -0.40 -3.90 12.71
N GLY A 9 -0.47 -2.92 13.61
CA GLY A 9 -0.12 -1.55 13.28
C GLY A 9 -1.07 -0.89 12.27
N TRP A 10 -0.52 0.03 11.47
CA TRP A 10 -1.22 0.73 10.40
C TRP A 10 -0.28 1.14 9.27
N ALA A 11 -0.86 1.38 8.10
CA ALA A 11 -0.19 1.95 6.92
C ALA A 11 -1.09 3.00 6.27
N LYS A 12 -0.48 4.01 5.65
CA LYS A 12 -1.15 4.97 4.78
C LYS A 12 -0.71 4.75 3.34
N PHE A 13 -1.70 4.44 2.52
CA PHE A 13 -1.56 4.33 1.08
C PHE A 13 -2.16 5.57 0.43
N MET A 14 -1.59 5.96 -0.70
CA MET A 14 -2.26 6.81 -1.66
C MET A 14 -2.76 5.90 -2.78
N TYR A 15 -4.07 5.71 -2.89
CA TYR A 15 -4.69 4.97 -4.00
C TYR A 15 -5.24 5.97 -5.01
N GLU A 16 -4.63 6.05 -6.18
CA GLU A 16 -4.86 7.15 -7.12
C GLU A 16 -4.66 8.50 -6.40
N ASP A 17 -5.69 9.32 -6.25
CA ASP A 17 -5.65 10.62 -5.57
C ASP A 17 -6.29 10.59 -4.16
N GLN A 18 -6.51 9.40 -3.59
CA GLN A 18 -7.19 9.22 -2.32
C GLN A 18 -6.28 8.62 -1.25
N GLU A 19 -6.03 9.38 -0.18
CA GLU A 19 -5.36 8.88 1.02
C GLU A 19 -6.25 7.84 1.71
N THR A 20 -5.65 6.69 2.02
CA THR A 20 -6.33 5.56 2.67
C THR A 20 -5.49 5.07 3.83
N LEU A 21 -6.03 5.17 5.04
CA LEU A 21 -5.51 4.51 6.22
C LEU A 21 -5.99 3.06 6.24
N VAL A 22 -5.05 2.13 6.44
CA VAL A 22 -5.31 0.71 6.61
C VAL A 22 -4.73 0.30 7.95
N ALA A 23 -5.57 -0.14 8.88
CA ALA A 23 -5.18 -0.51 10.24
C ALA A 23 -5.48 -1.98 10.53
N ALA A 24 -4.90 -2.53 11.61
CA ALA A 24 -5.07 -3.93 12.00
C ALA A 24 -6.56 -4.36 11.97
N GLY A 25 -6.85 -5.44 11.24
CA GLY A 25 -8.20 -5.95 10.98
C GLY A 25 -8.78 -5.56 9.62
N ASP A 26 -8.24 -4.52 8.97
CA ASP A 26 -8.70 -4.11 7.64
C ASP A 26 -8.25 -5.09 6.54
N CYS A 27 -9.08 -5.19 5.50
CA CYS A 27 -8.83 -5.95 4.30
C CYS A 27 -9.00 -5.04 3.08
N VAL A 28 -7.95 -4.95 2.26
CA VAL A 28 -7.92 -4.12 1.05
C VAL A 28 -7.80 -5.03 -0.17
N HIS A 29 -8.77 -4.93 -1.08
CA HIS A 29 -8.64 -5.52 -2.41
C HIS A 29 -8.10 -4.48 -3.38
N GLN A 30 -6.87 -4.67 -3.85
CA GLN A 30 -6.25 -3.83 -4.85
C GLN A 30 -6.71 -4.28 -6.25
N ARG A 31 -7.53 -3.45 -6.89
CA ARG A 31 -7.99 -3.70 -8.27
C ARG A 31 -6.78 -3.75 -9.21
N PRO A 32 -6.74 -4.66 -10.21
CA PRO A 32 -5.62 -4.74 -11.14
C PRO A 32 -5.25 -3.40 -11.77
N GLY A 33 -3.97 -3.06 -11.77
CA GLY A 33 -3.42 -1.83 -12.35
C GLY A 33 -3.69 -0.55 -11.56
N ILE A 34 -4.20 -0.64 -10.33
CA ILE A 34 -4.37 0.55 -9.47
C ILE A 34 -3.02 1.21 -9.18
N ARG A 35 -2.92 2.51 -9.46
CA ARG A 35 -1.73 3.29 -9.17
C ARG A 35 -1.72 3.62 -7.68
N HIS A 36 -0.65 3.27 -6.99
CA HIS A 36 -0.56 3.51 -5.56
C HIS A 36 0.86 3.57 -5.05
N TYR A 37 1.04 4.17 -3.88
CA TYR A 37 2.26 4.10 -3.10
C TYR A 37 1.93 4.10 -1.60
N LEU A 38 2.77 3.44 -0.80
CA LEU A 38 2.74 3.51 0.65
C LEU A 38 3.71 4.62 1.09
N PHE A 39 3.25 5.58 1.88
CA PHE A 39 4.08 6.74 2.27
C PHE A 39 4.26 6.94 3.76
N ASP A 40 3.52 6.22 4.60
CA ASP A 40 3.66 6.28 6.06
C ASP A 40 3.12 4.99 6.67
N TYR A 41 3.65 4.61 7.82
CA TYR A 41 3.30 3.37 8.50
C TYR A 41 3.82 3.33 9.93
N SER A 42 3.19 2.53 10.77
CA SER A 42 3.60 2.35 12.16
C SER A 42 4.86 1.49 12.28
N PRO A 43 5.67 1.66 13.35
CA PRO A 43 6.87 0.86 13.58
C PRO A 43 6.63 -0.66 13.70
N ASP A 44 5.41 -1.05 14.05
CA ASP A 44 4.97 -2.43 14.25
C ASP A 44 4.08 -2.97 13.10
N MET A 45 4.05 -2.28 11.96
CA MET A 45 3.24 -2.68 10.81
C MET A 45 3.57 -4.11 10.36
N GLU A 46 2.55 -4.95 10.27
CA GLU A 46 2.61 -6.30 9.73
C GLU A 46 1.35 -6.56 8.93
N TYR A 47 1.47 -6.95 7.65
CA TYR A 47 0.34 -7.37 6.83
C TYR A 47 0.60 -8.69 6.12
N LEU A 48 -0.49 -9.38 5.77
CA LEU A 48 -0.49 -10.51 4.84
C LEU A 48 -0.90 -10.02 3.46
N GLU A 49 -0.08 -10.28 2.45
CA GLU A 49 -0.41 -10.06 1.06
C GLU A 49 -0.71 -11.39 0.37
N ILE A 50 -1.87 -11.48 -0.29
CA ILE A 50 -2.29 -12.63 -1.10
C ILE A 50 -2.43 -12.15 -2.54
N VAL A 51 -1.59 -12.69 -3.42
CA VAL A 51 -1.47 -12.23 -4.80
C VAL A 51 -1.54 -13.38 -5.79
N SER A 52 -2.11 -13.10 -6.96
CA SER A 52 -2.08 -13.99 -8.11
C SER A 52 -2.04 -13.18 -9.42
N PRO A 53 -1.12 -13.49 -10.35
CA PRO A 53 -0.12 -14.55 -10.26
C PRO A 53 0.98 -14.22 -9.24
N ALA A 54 1.76 -15.24 -8.84
CA ALA A 54 2.83 -15.06 -7.85
C ALA A 54 4.00 -14.22 -8.39
N ASP A 55 4.23 -14.23 -9.70
CA ASP A 55 5.31 -13.53 -10.40
C ASP A 55 4.88 -12.17 -10.97
N PHE A 56 3.98 -11.47 -10.26
CA PHE A 56 3.58 -10.13 -10.64
C PHE A 56 4.78 -9.16 -10.65
N ARG A 57 4.65 -8.07 -11.41
CA ARG A 57 5.70 -7.03 -11.54
C ARG A 57 5.14 -5.68 -11.12
N SER A 58 5.99 -4.87 -10.50
CA SER A 58 5.75 -3.45 -10.33
C SER A 58 6.20 -2.71 -11.59
N ILE A 59 5.42 -1.71 -12.01
CA ILE A 59 5.70 -0.87 -13.18
C ILE A 59 5.62 0.57 -12.69
N ASP A 60 6.68 1.34 -12.91
CA ASP A 60 6.67 2.77 -12.63
C ASP A 60 5.68 3.48 -13.56
N VAL A 61 4.94 4.42 -13.00
CA VAL A 61 3.90 5.19 -13.70
C VAL A 61 4.06 6.67 -13.37
N GLU A 62 3.44 7.54 -14.18
CA GLU A 62 3.41 8.95 -13.84
C GLU A 62 2.64 9.20 -12.53
N PRO A 63 3.15 10.10 -11.67
CA PRO A 63 2.46 10.49 -10.44
C PRO A 63 1.08 11.06 -10.73
N VAL A 64 0.11 10.68 -9.90
CA VAL A 64 -1.27 11.19 -9.93
C VAL A 64 -1.47 12.38 -8.99
N CYS A 65 -0.59 12.53 -8.02
CA CYS A 65 -0.54 13.61 -7.05
C CYS A 65 0.93 13.87 -6.64
N ALA A 66 1.15 14.86 -5.78
CA ALA A 66 2.48 15.10 -5.21
C ALA A 66 2.91 13.89 -4.34
N ILE A 67 4.11 13.37 -4.61
CA ILE A 67 4.70 12.28 -3.84
C ILE A 67 5.60 12.90 -2.76
N PRO A 68 5.40 12.57 -1.47
CA PRO A 68 6.26 13.08 -0.40
C PRO A 68 7.66 12.49 -0.49
N GLU A 69 8.67 13.25 -0.04
CA GLU A 69 10.04 12.76 0.07
C GLU A 69 10.13 11.60 1.08
N PRO A 70 10.91 10.55 0.80
CA PRO A 70 11.12 9.45 1.74
C PRO A 70 11.66 9.95 3.08
N THR A 71 11.00 9.59 4.18
CA THR A 71 11.51 9.87 5.53
C THR A 71 12.39 8.70 6.01
N PRO A 72 13.68 8.91 6.32
CA PRO A 72 14.53 7.85 6.85
C PRO A 72 14.03 7.33 8.19
N TRP A 73 14.18 6.03 8.43
CA TRP A 73 14.03 5.48 9.78
C TRP A 73 15.03 6.13 10.74
N LYS A 74 14.57 6.46 11.95
CA LYS A 74 15.41 6.96 13.04
C LYS A 74 16.01 5.83 13.86
#